data_AF-W1Q1D8-F1
#
_entry.id   AF-W1Q1D8-F1
#
_cell.length_a   1.000
_cell.length_b   1.000
_cell.length_c   1.000
_cell.angle_alpha   90.00
_cell.angle_beta   90.00
_cell.angle_gamma   90.00
#
_symmetry.space_group_name_H-M   'P 1'
#
loop_
_entity.id
_entity.type
_entity.pdbx_description
1 polymer ?
#
loop_
_entity_poly.entity_id
_entity_poly.type
_entity_poly.pdbx_seq_one_letter_code
_entity_poly.pdbx_strand_id
1 'polypeptide(L)'
;MEIGEALYYYRKKLGLTMEEMSVGIVTPSFYSKVEKGIHRISAEDLFNILNTHGIDITKFVRSVNISTDSLGFDRAQHQILQYYTRYQSQNLIQLKNQFQGDNSLNQLEKDLLTAIVDVYLADLNDDISMVAENAKHFLQDKLFNAENWDSYKLSLYTNIMDLYDLEANRQMIFSILRKNLDAYTSKQRMMILAILNNFIYTCIRENEDELARYCLTIINKEVTLYENLPEKIHALFYQELLAYRATPHSLHVDKIERIIDSLSLYGLEETSHQFRKFYEENKSCE
;
A
#
# COMPACT_ATOMS: atom_id res chain seq x y z
N MET A 1 -10.88 -24.63 7.32
CA MET A 1 -10.37 -25.84 7.99
C MET A 1 -9.68 -25.45 9.29
N GLU A 2 -9.63 -26.27 10.33
CA GLU A 2 -8.69 -26.02 11.44
C GLU A 2 -7.25 -26.43 11.07
N ILE A 3 -6.25 -26.07 11.88
CA ILE A 3 -4.83 -26.39 11.61
C ILE A 3 -4.64 -27.90 11.39
N GLY A 4 -5.26 -28.73 12.24
CA GLY A 4 -5.18 -30.19 12.14
C GLY A 4 -5.74 -30.73 10.82
N GLU A 5 -6.90 -30.22 10.41
CA GLU A 5 -7.53 -30.61 9.14
C GLU A 5 -6.69 -30.18 7.95
N ALA A 6 -6.10 -28.98 7.99
CA ALA A 6 -5.21 -28.49 6.93
C ALA A 6 -3.95 -29.36 6.81
N LEU A 7 -3.34 -29.73 7.93
CA LEU A 7 -2.21 -30.67 7.97
C LEU A 7 -2.58 -32.03 7.37
N TYR A 8 -3.76 -32.56 7.70
CA TYR A 8 -4.29 -33.78 7.09
C TYR A 8 -4.43 -33.66 5.57
N TYR A 9 -5.01 -32.56 5.08
CA TYR A 9 -5.17 -32.32 3.65
C TYR A 9 -3.82 -32.28 2.92
N TYR A 10 -2.84 -31.51 3.42
CA TYR A 10 -1.53 -31.40 2.78
C TYR A 10 -0.77 -32.72 2.79
N ARG A 11 -0.79 -33.44 3.93
CA ARG A 11 -0.18 -34.77 4.01
C ARG A 11 -0.76 -35.72 2.95
N LYS A 12 -2.09 -35.76 2.82
CA LYS A 12 -2.77 -36.61 1.83
C LYS A 12 -2.47 -36.18 0.40
N LYS A 13 -2.43 -34.87 0.14
CA LYS A 13 -2.06 -34.30 -1.17
C LYS A 13 -0.63 -34.68 -1.59
N LEU A 14 0.29 -34.75 -0.64
CA LEU A 14 1.67 -35.18 -0.86
C LEU A 14 1.84 -36.72 -0.89
N GLY A 15 0.78 -37.48 -0.61
CA GLY A 15 0.84 -38.95 -0.57
C GLY A 15 1.61 -39.52 0.62
N LEU A 16 1.82 -38.74 1.68
CA LEU A 16 2.68 -39.11 2.80
C LEU A 16 1.93 -39.86 3.92
N THR A 17 2.65 -40.79 4.55
CA THR A 17 2.29 -41.36 5.85
C THR A 17 2.48 -40.34 6.98
N MET A 18 1.95 -40.62 8.16
CA MET A 18 2.13 -39.72 9.32
C MET A 18 3.59 -39.67 9.77
N GLU A 19 4.34 -40.76 9.59
CA GLU A 19 5.76 -40.84 9.91
C GLU A 19 6.61 -40.02 8.94
N GLU A 20 6.34 -40.15 7.64
CA GLU A 20 7.00 -39.34 6.61
C GLU A 20 6.64 -37.86 6.73
N MET A 21 5.42 -37.53 7.15
CA MET A 21 5.01 -36.14 7.35
C MET A 21 5.64 -35.53 8.60
N SER A 22 5.78 -36.29 9.69
CA SER A 22 6.27 -35.75 10.95
C SER A 22 7.79 -35.65 11.02
N VAL A 23 8.54 -36.39 10.20
CA VAL A 23 10.02 -36.32 10.02
C VAL A 23 10.80 -36.28 11.34
N GLY A 24 10.30 -36.98 12.37
CA GLY A 24 10.89 -36.96 13.70
C GLY A 24 10.82 -35.63 14.47
N ILE A 25 10.21 -34.58 13.90
CA ILE A 25 9.91 -33.31 14.57
C ILE A 25 8.93 -33.60 15.72
N VAL A 26 7.90 -34.38 15.42
CA VAL A 26 6.98 -34.94 16.41
C VAL A 26 6.77 -36.42 16.16
N THR A 27 6.29 -37.13 17.18
CA THR A 27 5.97 -38.56 17.04
C THR A 27 4.75 -38.75 16.12
N PRO A 28 4.67 -39.85 15.34
CA PRO A 28 3.52 -40.11 14.47
C PRO A 28 2.19 -40.19 15.23
N SER A 29 2.23 -40.69 16.48
CA SER A 29 1.05 -40.77 17.35
C SER A 29 0.57 -39.40 17.82
N PHE A 30 1.49 -38.49 18.15
CA PHE A 30 1.18 -37.10 18.45
C PHE A 30 0.62 -36.39 17.21
N TYR A 31 1.29 -36.54 16.07
CA TYR A 31 0.85 -35.95 14.80
C TYR A 31 -0.57 -36.41 14.41
N SER A 32 -0.88 -37.70 14.58
CA SER A 32 -2.24 -38.24 14.35
C SER A 32 -3.31 -37.54 15.19
N LYS A 33 -2.98 -37.19 16.44
CA LYS A 33 -3.89 -36.47 17.35
C LYS A 33 -4.01 -35.00 16.97
N VAL A 34 -2.95 -34.37 16.45
CA VAL A 34 -3.00 -33.01 15.88
C VAL A 34 -3.93 -32.97 14.68
N GLU A 35 -3.80 -33.90 13.72
CA GLU A 35 -4.67 -33.95 12.54
C GLU A 35 -6.16 -34.11 12.88
N LYS A 36 -6.46 -34.78 14.00
CA LYS A 36 -7.82 -34.97 14.51
C LYS A 36 -8.33 -33.80 15.38
N GLY A 37 -7.54 -32.75 15.56
CA GLY A 37 -7.88 -31.61 16.43
C GLY A 37 -7.84 -31.92 17.94
N ILE A 38 -7.29 -33.07 18.34
CA ILE A 38 -7.22 -33.51 19.75
C ILE A 38 -6.06 -32.82 20.48
N HIS A 39 -4.95 -32.59 19.78
CA HIS A 39 -3.80 -31.87 20.34
C HIS A 39 -3.50 -30.61 19.53
N ARG A 40 -3.05 -29.57 20.24
CA ARG A 40 -2.45 -28.39 19.62
C ARG A 40 -0.99 -28.70 19.29
N ILE A 41 -0.54 -28.18 18.16
CA ILE A 41 0.86 -28.21 17.74
C ILE A 41 1.51 -26.86 18.10
N SER A 42 2.79 -26.87 18.45
CA SER A 42 3.54 -25.63 18.65
C SER A 42 3.76 -24.92 17.31
N ALA A 43 3.98 -23.60 17.34
CA ALA A 43 4.28 -22.85 16.12
C ALA A 43 5.61 -23.30 15.50
N GLU A 44 6.61 -23.61 16.32
CA GLU A 44 7.92 -24.10 15.88
C GLU A 44 7.81 -25.44 15.15
N ASP A 45 7.11 -26.42 15.74
CA ASP A 45 6.90 -27.72 15.11
C ASP A 45 6.10 -27.59 13.81
N LEU A 46 5.07 -26.75 13.80
CA LEU A 46 4.26 -26.49 12.61
C LEU A 46 5.13 -25.93 11.48
N PHE A 47 5.90 -24.85 11.72
CA PHE A 47 6.74 -24.25 10.69
C PHE A 47 7.85 -25.18 10.23
N ASN A 48 8.44 -25.97 11.12
CA ASN A 48 9.44 -26.97 10.75
C ASN A 48 8.85 -28.04 9.83
N ILE A 49 7.65 -28.55 10.13
CA ILE A 49 6.95 -29.53 9.27
C ILE A 49 6.64 -28.91 7.90
N LEU A 50 6.08 -27.69 7.86
CA LEU A 50 5.74 -27.02 6.60
C LEU A 50 6.98 -26.78 5.72
N ASN A 51 8.06 -26.26 6.31
CA ASN A 51 9.30 -25.97 5.59
C ASN A 51 9.96 -27.26 5.07
N THR A 52 9.99 -28.32 5.88
CA THR A 52 10.60 -29.60 5.49
C THR A 52 9.96 -30.19 4.24
N HIS A 53 8.65 -30.02 4.08
CA HIS A 53 7.89 -30.53 2.93
C HIS A 53 7.64 -29.50 1.84
N GLY A 54 8.29 -28.33 1.91
CA GLY A 54 8.13 -27.26 0.92
C GLY A 54 6.70 -26.73 0.82
N ILE A 55 5.93 -26.82 1.90
CA ILE A 55 4.57 -26.28 1.96
C ILE A 55 4.67 -24.78 2.19
N ASP A 56 4.18 -24.02 1.23
CA ASP A 56 4.07 -22.57 1.33
C ASP A 56 3.23 -22.17 2.55
N ILE A 57 3.89 -21.52 3.52
CA ILE A 57 3.28 -21.12 4.79
C ILE A 57 2.07 -20.20 4.56
N THR A 58 2.15 -19.27 3.61
CA THR A 58 1.04 -18.35 3.31
C THR A 58 -0.16 -19.11 2.75
N LYS A 59 0.05 -20.08 1.85
CA LYS A 59 -1.03 -20.94 1.35
C LYS A 59 -1.60 -21.86 2.42
N PHE A 60 -0.76 -22.37 3.31
CA PHE A 60 -1.21 -23.17 4.45
C PHE A 60 -2.12 -22.35 5.36
N VAL A 61 -1.65 -21.17 5.81
CA VAL A 61 -2.42 -20.27 6.68
C VAL A 61 -3.75 -19.88 6.04
N ARG A 62 -3.78 -19.57 4.73
CA ARG A 62 -5.02 -19.27 3.98
C ARG A 62 -6.01 -20.44 3.91
N SER A 63 -5.53 -21.69 3.99
CA SER A 63 -6.40 -22.88 3.99
C SER A 63 -7.03 -23.16 5.36
N VAL A 64 -6.44 -22.62 6.41
CA VAL A 64 -7.01 -22.65 7.77
C VAL A 64 -8.08 -21.55 7.86
N ASN A 65 -9.22 -21.83 8.51
CA ASN A 65 -10.34 -20.93 8.78
C ASN A 65 -9.95 -19.86 9.82
N ILE A 66 -8.84 -19.19 9.60
CA ILE A 66 -8.58 -17.89 10.18
C ILE A 66 -9.35 -16.91 9.28
N SER A 67 -10.67 -16.87 9.51
CA SER A 67 -11.68 -16.01 8.84
C SER A 67 -11.26 -15.45 7.47
N THR A 68 -11.50 -16.20 6.40
CA THR A 68 -11.25 -15.72 5.04
C THR A 68 -12.35 -14.79 4.51
N ASP A 69 -13.54 -14.81 5.10
CA ASP A 69 -14.71 -14.01 4.66
C ASP A 69 -14.77 -12.61 5.28
N SER A 70 -13.90 -12.33 6.25
CA SER A 70 -13.82 -11.02 6.87
C SER A 70 -12.91 -10.09 6.07
N LEU A 71 -13.09 -8.76 6.17
CA LEU A 71 -12.18 -7.85 5.48
C LEU A 71 -10.77 -8.07 6.00
N GLY A 72 -10.53 -8.02 7.31
CA GLY A 72 -9.17 -7.99 7.86
C GLY A 72 -8.42 -6.70 7.46
N PHE A 73 -7.52 -6.23 8.30
CA PHE A 73 -6.96 -4.88 8.17
C PHE A 73 -6.28 -4.62 6.81
N ASP A 74 -5.34 -5.48 6.40
CA ASP A 74 -4.59 -5.30 5.13
C ASP A 74 -5.51 -5.31 3.90
N ARG A 75 -6.52 -6.19 3.90
CA ARG A 75 -7.49 -6.32 2.80
C ARG A 75 -8.42 -5.10 2.74
N ALA A 76 -8.83 -4.58 3.89
CA ALA A 76 -9.57 -3.33 3.96
C ALA A 76 -8.74 -2.16 3.39
N GLN A 77 -7.47 -2.02 3.78
CA GLN A 77 -6.58 -0.99 3.22
C GLN A 77 -6.45 -1.10 1.70
N HIS A 78 -6.28 -2.32 1.18
CA HIS A 78 -6.24 -2.54 -0.27
C HIS A 78 -7.54 -2.16 -0.98
N GLN A 79 -8.70 -2.45 -0.39
CA GLN A 79 -9.99 -2.06 -0.96
C GLN A 79 -10.21 -0.54 -0.93
N ILE A 80 -9.82 0.13 0.17
CA ILE A 80 -9.84 1.59 0.25
C ILE A 80 -9.04 2.18 -0.92
N LEU A 81 -7.78 1.76 -1.09
CA LEU A 81 -6.92 2.26 -2.18
C LEU A 81 -7.53 1.97 -3.56
N GLN A 82 -8.14 0.80 -3.76
CA GLN A 82 -8.79 0.43 -5.01
C GLN A 82 -10.02 1.27 -5.36
N TYR A 83 -10.81 1.68 -4.36
CA TYR A 83 -11.95 2.56 -4.57
C TYR A 83 -11.52 4.01 -4.75
N TYR A 84 -10.52 4.46 -3.99
CA TYR A 84 -9.93 5.78 -4.12
C TYR A 84 -9.34 6.02 -5.51
N THR A 85 -8.48 5.12 -5.98
CA THR A 85 -7.82 5.23 -7.30
C THR A 85 -8.79 5.14 -8.49
N ARG A 86 -10.02 4.67 -8.27
CA ARG A 86 -11.12 4.64 -9.25
C ARG A 86 -12.15 5.73 -9.04
N TYR A 87 -11.90 6.68 -8.14
CA TYR A 87 -12.78 7.81 -7.83
C TYR A 87 -14.19 7.37 -7.38
N GLN A 88 -14.27 6.21 -6.70
CA GLN A 88 -15.53 5.60 -6.25
C GLN A 88 -15.88 6.03 -4.82
N SER A 89 -16.17 7.32 -4.63
CA SER A 89 -16.49 7.90 -3.31
C SER A 89 -17.66 7.19 -2.61
N GLN A 90 -18.71 6.80 -3.35
CA GLN A 90 -19.84 6.07 -2.78
C GLN A 90 -19.45 4.67 -2.27
N ASN A 91 -18.53 3.98 -2.94
CA ASN A 91 -17.99 2.70 -2.49
C ASN A 91 -17.13 2.85 -1.24
N LEU A 92 -16.36 3.94 -1.12
CA LEU A 92 -15.63 4.28 0.10
C LEU A 92 -16.57 4.52 1.29
N ILE A 93 -17.65 5.28 1.09
CA ILE A 93 -18.67 5.51 2.13
C ILE A 93 -19.32 4.18 2.56
N GLN A 94 -19.68 3.32 1.61
CA GLN A 94 -20.23 2.00 1.90
C GLN A 94 -19.24 1.13 2.67
N LEU A 95 -17.97 1.12 2.26
CA LEU A 95 -16.91 0.35 2.92
C LEU A 95 -16.69 0.83 4.36
N LYS A 96 -16.66 2.15 4.59
CA LYS A 96 -16.56 2.73 5.93
C LYS A 96 -17.69 2.26 6.86
N ASN A 97 -18.93 2.17 6.35
CA ASN A 97 -20.07 1.67 7.14
C ASN A 97 -19.95 0.18 7.48
N GLN A 98 -19.22 -0.61 6.67
CA GLN A 98 -19.04 -2.04 6.91
C GLN A 98 -18.05 -2.32 8.05
N PHE A 99 -17.09 -1.43 8.32
CA PHE A 99 -16.06 -1.66 9.35
C PHE A 99 -16.66 -1.89 10.75
N GLN A 100 -17.73 -1.18 11.11
CA GLN A 100 -18.33 -1.31 12.44
C GLN A 100 -18.87 -2.72 12.71
N GLY A 101 -19.46 -3.36 11.70
CA GLY A 101 -19.99 -4.72 11.78
C GLY A 101 -18.96 -5.84 11.55
N ASP A 102 -17.73 -5.51 11.16
CA ASP A 102 -16.71 -6.53 10.89
C ASP A 102 -16.07 -7.01 12.20
N ASN A 103 -16.29 -8.29 12.53
CA ASN A 103 -15.77 -8.93 13.75
C ASN A 103 -14.29 -9.32 13.66
N SER A 104 -13.67 -9.23 12.48
CA SER A 104 -12.23 -9.47 12.32
C SER A 104 -11.37 -8.25 12.64
N LEU A 105 -11.98 -7.07 12.66
CA LEU A 105 -11.32 -5.83 13.01
C LEU A 105 -11.52 -5.57 14.50
N ASN A 106 -10.45 -5.24 15.20
CA ASN A 106 -10.55 -4.68 16.54
C ASN A 106 -10.96 -3.19 16.47
N GLN A 107 -11.36 -2.59 17.60
CA GLN A 107 -11.85 -1.20 17.59
C GLN A 107 -10.82 -0.21 17.06
N LEU A 108 -9.54 -0.38 17.41
CA LEU A 108 -8.47 0.49 16.95
C LEU A 108 -8.28 0.43 15.42
N GLU A 109 -8.37 -0.77 14.84
CA GLU A 109 -8.33 -0.97 13.39
C GLU A 109 -9.52 -0.33 12.70
N LYS A 110 -10.72 -0.46 13.25
CA LYS A 110 -11.94 0.20 12.74
C LYS A 110 -11.78 1.71 12.74
N ASP A 111 -11.30 2.28 13.84
CA ASP A 111 -11.10 3.72 13.98
C ASP A 111 -10.04 4.23 12.99
N LEU A 112 -8.94 3.49 12.82
CA LEU A 112 -7.88 3.83 11.87
C LEU A 112 -8.33 3.76 10.41
N LEU A 113 -9.00 2.68 10.01
CA LEU A 113 -9.54 2.56 8.65
C LEU A 113 -10.60 3.62 8.37
N THR A 114 -11.45 3.92 9.36
CA THR A 114 -12.47 4.97 9.25
C THR A 114 -11.83 6.34 9.02
N ALA A 115 -10.83 6.70 9.82
CA ALA A 115 -10.13 7.99 9.69
C ALA A 115 -9.38 8.09 8.35
N ILE A 116 -8.76 7.00 7.87
CA ILE A 116 -8.12 6.95 6.55
C ILE A 116 -9.16 7.17 5.43
N VAL A 117 -10.33 6.54 5.51
CA VAL A 117 -11.40 6.77 4.52
C VAL A 117 -11.86 8.23 4.53
N ASP A 118 -11.94 8.87 5.70
CA ASP A 118 -12.30 10.28 5.80
C ASP A 118 -11.30 11.19 5.09
N VAL A 119 -10.00 10.90 5.21
CA VAL A 119 -8.96 11.64 4.47
C VAL A 119 -9.12 11.45 2.96
N TYR A 120 -9.32 10.22 2.49
CA TYR A 120 -9.53 9.98 1.05
C TYR A 120 -10.81 10.60 0.50
N LEU A 121 -11.90 10.60 1.26
CA LEU A 121 -13.13 11.27 0.86
C LEU A 121 -12.95 12.78 0.79
N ALA A 122 -12.20 13.37 1.73
CA ALA A 122 -11.89 14.79 1.72
C ALA A 122 -11.02 15.18 0.52
N ASP A 123 -9.98 14.38 0.21
CA ASP A 123 -9.13 14.57 -0.97
C ASP A 123 -9.93 14.47 -2.28
N LEU A 124 -10.80 13.46 -2.43
CA LEU A 124 -11.67 13.32 -3.61
C LEU A 124 -12.65 14.50 -3.79
N ASN A 125 -12.96 15.24 -2.73
CA ASN A 125 -13.78 16.45 -2.79
C ASN A 125 -12.95 17.74 -2.89
N ASP A 126 -11.62 17.64 -2.94
CA ASP A 126 -10.66 18.77 -2.91
C ASP A 126 -10.89 19.69 -1.69
N ASP A 127 -11.30 19.11 -0.55
CA ASP A 127 -11.60 19.83 0.68
C ASP A 127 -11.14 19.06 1.93
N ILE A 128 -9.86 19.22 2.28
CA ILE A 128 -9.26 18.61 3.47
C ILE A 128 -9.85 19.12 4.80
N SER A 129 -10.61 20.23 4.76
CA SER A 129 -11.30 20.75 5.95
C SER A 129 -12.48 19.85 6.36
N MET A 130 -12.96 18.98 5.48
CA MET A 130 -13.98 17.96 5.77
C MET A 130 -13.51 16.90 6.79
N VAL A 131 -12.19 16.69 6.93
CA VAL A 131 -11.67 15.74 7.92
C VAL A 131 -11.80 16.33 9.32
N ALA A 132 -12.52 15.63 10.19
CA ALA A 132 -12.73 16.08 11.56
C ALA A 132 -11.40 16.19 12.32
N GLU A 133 -11.26 17.24 13.14
CA GLU A 133 -9.99 17.56 13.82
C GLU A 133 -9.51 16.44 14.75
N ASN A 134 -10.44 15.75 15.41
CA ASN A 134 -10.12 14.58 16.23
C ASN A 134 -9.56 13.40 15.39
N ALA A 135 -10.03 13.23 14.15
CA ALA A 135 -9.49 12.22 13.24
C ALA A 135 -8.09 12.61 12.76
N LYS A 136 -7.85 13.89 12.46
CA LYS A 136 -6.52 14.40 12.12
C LYS A 136 -5.52 14.15 13.25
N HIS A 137 -5.84 14.59 14.46
CA HIS A 137 -4.99 14.37 15.63
C HIS A 137 -4.74 12.88 15.89
N PHE A 138 -5.77 12.04 15.79
CA PHE A 138 -5.61 10.60 15.94
C PHE A 138 -4.61 10.00 14.94
N LEU A 139 -4.72 10.36 13.66
CA LEU A 139 -3.80 9.89 12.60
C LEU A 139 -2.37 10.42 12.80
N GLN A 140 -2.23 11.70 13.14
CA GLN A 140 -0.94 12.32 13.42
C GLN A 140 -0.27 11.66 14.62
N ASP A 141 -1.00 11.41 15.70
CA ASP A 141 -0.49 10.70 16.89
C ASP A 141 -0.01 9.30 16.52
N LYS A 142 -0.74 8.56 15.66
CA LYS A 142 -0.28 7.25 15.18
C LYS A 142 1.01 7.34 14.38
N LEU A 143 1.15 8.35 13.52
CA LEU A 143 2.37 8.54 12.74
C LEU A 143 3.57 8.89 13.62
N PHE A 144 3.42 9.83 14.57
CA PHE A 144 4.53 10.30 15.39
C PHE A 144 4.95 9.29 16.46
N ASN A 145 4.03 8.46 16.96
CA ASN A 145 4.36 7.40 17.90
C ASN A 145 4.98 6.15 17.25
N ALA A 146 4.86 6.00 15.92
CA ALA A 146 5.52 4.90 15.22
C ALA A 146 7.04 5.13 15.16
N GLU A 147 7.81 4.18 15.69
CA GLU A 147 9.27 4.23 15.62
C GLU A 147 9.77 3.77 14.25
N ASN A 148 10.78 4.48 13.71
CA ASN A 148 11.41 4.19 12.41
C ASN A 148 10.46 4.27 11.19
N TRP A 149 11.03 4.44 10.00
CA TRP A 149 10.29 4.41 8.73
C TRP A 149 10.08 2.97 8.24
N ASP A 150 9.31 2.19 9.00
CA ASP A 150 8.93 0.84 8.60
C ASP A 150 7.74 0.83 7.61
N SER A 151 7.28 -0.35 7.20
CA SER A 151 6.15 -0.45 6.25
C SER A 151 4.85 0.15 6.80
N TYR A 152 4.63 0.08 8.12
CA TYR A 152 3.44 0.63 8.76
C TYR A 152 3.47 2.16 8.72
N LYS A 153 4.57 2.76 9.18
CA LYS A 153 4.73 4.21 9.22
C LYS A 153 4.72 4.83 7.82
N LEU A 154 5.40 4.22 6.86
CA LEU A 154 5.40 4.67 5.46
C LEU A 154 3.99 4.61 4.86
N SER A 155 3.28 3.50 5.06
CA SER A 155 1.90 3.36 4.58
C SER A 155 0.97 4.40 5.21
N LEU A 156 1.06 4.61 6.53
CA LEU A 156 0.27 5.63 7.20
C LEU A 156 0.58 7.02 6.65
N TYR A 157 1.86 7.38 6.53
CA TYR A 157 2.27 8.69 6.01
C TYR A 157 1.75 8.93 4.59
N THR A 158 1.82 7.92 3.72
CA THR A 158 1.28 7.99 2.36
C THR A 158 -0.20 8.40 2.34
N ASN A 159 -0.98 7.92 3.31
CA ASN A 159 -2.42 8.17 3.39
C ASN A 159 -2.78 9.54 3.95
N ILE A 160 -1.87 10.19 4.69
CA ILE A 160 -2.18 11.40 5.47
C ILE A 160 -1.29 12.58 5.11
N MET A 161 -0.54 12.48 4.00
CA MET A 161 0.42 13.50 3.58
C MET A 161 -0.25 14.86 3.38
N ASP A 162 -1.49 14.89 2.89
CA ASP A 162 -2.28 16.12 2.66
C ASP A 162 -2.78 16.78 3.95
N LEU A 163 -2.60 16.13 5.12
CA LEU A 163 -2.87 16.76 6.42
C LEU A 163 -1.73 17.68 6.88
N TYR A 164 -0.63 17.75 6.13
CA TYR A 164 0.56 18.52 6.48
C TYR A 164 0.86 19.56 5.41
N ASP A 165 1.40 20.69 5.84
CA ASP A 165 1.93 21.69 4.92
C ASP A 165 3.21 21.21 4.23
N LEU A 166 3.65 21.97 3.22
CA LEU A 166 4.82 21.65 2.43
C LEU A 166 6.10 21.50 3.28
N GLU A 167 6.32 22.37 4.26
CA GLU A 167 7.56 22.34 5.06
C GLU A 167 7.58 21.14 6.03
N ALA A 168 6.45 20.80 6.66
CA ALA A 168 6.34 19.59 7.46
C ALA A 168 6.56 18.34 6.58
N ASN A 169 5.96 18.30 5.39
CA ASN A 169 6.18 17.22 4.43
C ASN A 169 7.64 17.14 4.00
N ARG A 170 8.28 18.27 3.67
CA ARG A 170 9.70 18.34 3.34
C ARG A 170 10.59 17.73 4.44
N GLN A 171 10.31 18.03 5.71
CA GLN A 171 11.06 17.47 6.84
C GLN A 171 10.88 15.95 6.96
N MET A 172 9.66 15.44 6.77
CA MET A 172 9.36 14.01 6.81
C MET A 172 10.01 13.26 5.64
N ILE A 173 9.94 13.79 4.43
CA ILE A 173 10.62 13.27 3.25
C ILE A 173 12.12 13.19 3.47
N PHE A 174 12.76 14.27 3.94
CA PHE A 174 14.20 14.24 4.20
C PHE A 174 14.58 13.29 5.33
N SER A 175 13.69 13.06 6.30
CA SER A 175 13.88 12.04 7.34
C SER A 175 13.91 10.62 6.76
N ILE A 176 13.00 10.30 5.82
CA ILE A 176 13.02 9.04 5.06
C ILE A 176 14.34 8.90 4.29
N LEU A 177 14.73 9.95 3.58
CA LEU A 177 15.89 9.97 2.70
C LEU A 177 17.25 10.07 3.41
N ARG A 178 17.30 10.06 4.75
CA ARG A 178 18.57 9.97 5.51
C ARG A 178 19.33 8.68 5.22
N LYS A 179 18.62 7.62 4.81
CA LYS A 179 19.21 6.34 4.38
C LYS A 179 19.04 6.20 2.88
N ASN A 180 20.00 5.54 2.24
CA ASN A 180 19.84 5.16 0.83
C ASN A 180 18.66 4.18 0.69
N LEU A 181 17.97 4.22 -0.46
CA LEU A 181 16.80 3.37 -0.76
C LEU A 181 17.15 1.88 -0.69
N ASP A 182 18.41 1.50 -0.93
CA ASP A 182 18.92 0.12 -0.78
C ASP A 182 18.83 -0.43 0.66
N ALA A 183 18.68 0.45 1.65
CA ALA A 183 18.47 0.04 3.05
C ALA A 183 17.03 -0.41 3.33
N TYR A 184 16.12 -0.24 2.38
CA TYR A 184 14.70 -0.57 2.50
C TYR A 184 14.37 -1.84 1.70
N THR A 185 13.38 -2.58 2.19
CA THR A 185 12.81 -3.71 1.46
C THR A 185 12.15 -3.25 0.15
N SER A 186 11.96 -4.14 -0.82
CA SER A 186 11.28 -3.80 -2.09
C SER A 186 9.90 -3.17 -1.86
N LYS A 187 9.13 -3.68 -0.90
CA LYS A 187 7.81 -3.12 -0.53
C LYS A 187 7.92 -1.69 -0.01
N GLN A 188 8.89 -1.43 0.87
CA GLN A 188 9.11 -0.09 1.41
C GLN A 188 9.62 0.88 0.35
N ARG A 189 10.50 0.43 -0.56
CA ARG A 189 10.95 1.25 -1.70
C ARG A 189 9.77 1.69 -2.56
N MET A 190 8.82 0.80 -2.86
CA MET A 190 7.59 1.17 -3.59
C MET A 190 6.77 2.22 -2.83
N MET A 191 6.59 2.07 -1.52
CA MET A 191 5.90 3.08 -0.70
C MET A 191 6.63 4.44 -0.73
N ILE A 192 7.96 4.43 -0.65
CA ILE A 192 8.77 5.66 -0.73
C ILE A 192 8.61 6.32 -2.10
N LEU A 193 8.58 5.57 -3.20
CA LEU A 193 8.35 6.10 -4.54
C LEU A 193 6.96 6.73 -4.67
N ALA A 194 5.91 6.11 -4.12
CA ALA A 194 4.57 6.68 -4.08
C ALA A 194 4.54 7.99 -3.27
N ILE A 195 5.15 8.00 -2.09
CA ILE A 195 5.30 9.20 -1.24
C ILE A 195 6.02 10.32 -2.00
N LEU A 196 7.11 10.02 -2.71
CA LEU A 196 7.84 11.02 -3.49
C LEU A 196 6.98 11.60 -4.63
N ASN A 197 6.19 10.76 -5.32
CA ASN A 197 5.27 11.24 -6.35
C ASN A 197 4.16 12.14 -5.79
N ASN A 198 3.58 11.78 -4.64
CA ASN A 198 2.61 12.64 -3.95
C ASN A 198 3.26 13.98 -3.57
N PHE A 199 4.49 13.95 -3.06
CA PHE A 199 5.20 15.18 -2.69
C PHE A 199 5.55 16.05 -3.90
N ILE A 200 5.94 15.43 -5.03
CA ILE A 200 6.16 16.14 -6.30
C ILE A 200 4.88 16.83 -6.77
N TYR A 201 3.73 16.17 -6.66
CA TYR A 201 2.43 16.76 -6.96
C TYR A 201 2.20 18.04 -6.14
N THR A 202 2.39 18.00 -4.82
CA THR A 202 2.28 19.18 -3.95
C THR A 202 3.28 20.26 -4.32
N CYS A 203 4.55 19.89 -4.55
CA CYS A 203 5.60 20.85 -4.93
C CYS A 203 5.25 21.59 -6.22
N ILE A 204 4.75 20.91 -7.25
CA ILE A 204 4.38 21.54 -8.52
C ILE A 204 3.23 22.55 -8.32
N ARG A 205 2.20 22.19 -7.55
CA ARG A 205 1.07 23.08 -7.21
C ARG A 205 1.50 24.33 -6.47
N GLU A 206 2.49 24.19 -5.59
CA GLU A 206 3.04 25.30 -4.81
C GLU A 206 4.20 26.03 -5.52
N ASN A 207 4.46 25.73 -6.80
CA ASN A 207 5.54 26.30 -7.61
C ASN A 207 6.97 26.03 -7.08
N GLU A 208 7.13 24.96 -6.30
CA GLU A 208 8.40 24.50 -5.71
C GLU A 208 9.11 23.50 -6.63
N ASP A 209 9.30 23.96 -7.86
CA ASP A 209 9.81 23.19 -8.99
C ASP A 209 11.20 22.56 -8.75
N GLU A 210 12.09 23.25 -8.04
CA GLU A 210 13.43 22.71 -7.71
C GLU A 210 13.34 21.54 -6.73
N LEU A 211 12.43 21.62 -5.76
CA LEU A 211 12.20 20.53 -4.80
C LEU A 211 11.56 19.33 -5.49
N ALA A 212 10.63 19.57 -6.42
CA ALA A 212 10.06 18.54 -7.28
C ALA A 212 11.15 17.85 -8.13
N ARG A 213 12.02 18.63 -8.78
CA ARG A 213 13.16 18.11 -9.55
C ARG A 213 14.11 17.28 -8.70
N TYR A 214 14.43 17.73 -7.47
CA TYR A 214 15.24 16.96 -6.54
C TYR A 214 14.63 15.57 -6.27
N CYS A 215 13.34 15.50 -5.95
CA CYS A 215 12.64 14.24 -5.70
C CYS A 215 12.64 13.33 -6.93
N LEU A 216 12.42 13.88 -8.13
CA LEU A 216 12.52 13.13 -9.38
C LEU A 216 13.88 12.49 -9.60
N THR A 217 14.98 13.15 -9.21
CA THR A 217 16.33 12.56 -9.35
C THR A 217 16.48 11.27 -8.54
N ILE A 218 15.76 11.16 -7.42
CA ILE A 218 15.76 9.96 -6.57
C ILE A 218 14.94 8.87 -7.24
N ILE A 219 13.71 9.17 -7.68
CA ILE A 219 12.86 8.22 -8.40
C ILE A 219 13.58 7.69 -9.64
N ASN A 220 14.24 8.55 -10.41
CA ASN A 220 14.90 8.19 -11.66
C ASN A 220 16.15 7.31 -11.50
N LYS A 221 16.80 7.32 -10.32
CA LYS A 221 17.94 6.43 -10.03
C LYS A 221 17.51 4.97 -9.81
N GLU A 222 16.27 4.75 -9.37
CA GLU A 222 15.76 3.40 -9.14
C GLU A 222 15.63 2.64 -10.47
N VAL A 223 15.99 1.36 -10.47
CA VAL A 223 15.78 0.48 -11.63
C VAL A 223 14.27 0.38 -11.93
N THR A 224 13.91 0.49 -13.20
CA THR A 224 12.53 0.26 -13.66
C THR A 224 12.22 -1.23 -13.64
N LEU A 225 11.17 -1.60 -12.90
CA LEU A 225 10.63 -2.93 -12.75
C LEU A 225 9.13 -2.90 -13.10
N TYR A 226 8.52 -4.06 -13.31
CA TYR A 226 7.08 -4.11 -13.55
C TYR A 226 6.28 -3.60 -12.35
N GLU A 227 6.75 -3.89 -11.14
CA GLU A 227 6.07 -3.54 -9.90
C GLU A 227 6.08 -2.04 -9.59
N ASN A 228 7.08 -1.29 -10.09
CA ASN A 228 7.19 0.17 -9.87
C ASN A 228 6.87 0.99 -11.13
N LEU A 229 6.35 0.35 -12.18
CA LEU A 229 5.98 1.02 -13.42
C LEU A 229 4.96 2.14 -13.20
N PRO A 230 3.92 2.00 -12.35
CA PRO A 230 3.00 3.09 -12.07
C PRO A 230 3.69 4.35 -11.53
N GLU A 231 4.62 4.19 -10.58
CA GLU A 231 5.37 5.32 -10.00
C GLU A 231 6.31 5.95 -11.03
N LYS A 232 6.88 5.15 -11.94
CA LYS A 232 7.73 5.63 -13.04
C LYS A 232 6.93 6.44 -14.08
N ILE A 233 5.69 6.05 -14.35
CA ILE A 233 4.82 6.80 -15.28
C ILE A 233 4.47 8.18 -14.70
N HIS A 234 4.12 8.24 -13.41
CA HIS A 234 3.88 9.52 -12.71
C HIS A 234 5.13 10.41 -12.74
N ALA A 235 6.30 9.85 -12.40
CA ALA A 235 7.55 10.59 -12.41
C ALA A 235 7.91 11.12 -13.82
N LEU A 236 7.68 10.32 -14.87
CA LEU A 236 7.92 10.75 -16.24
C LEU A 236 6.97 11.89 -16.64
N PHE A 237 5.69 11.80 -16.28
CA PHE A 237 4.72 12.87 -16.50
C PHE A 237 5.15 14.17 -15.82
N TYR A 238 5.50 14.13 -14.53
CA TYR A 238 5.99 15.30 -13.79
C TYR A 238 7.29 15.85 -14.35
N GLN A 239 8.20 14.98 -14.79
CA GLN A 239 9.46 15.38 -15.41
C GLN A 239 9.23 16.17 -16.70
N GLU A 240 8.35 15.70 -17.58
CA GLU A 240 8.04 16.42 -18.83
C GLU A 240 7.26 17.71 -18.57
N LEU A 241 6.38 17.75 -17.56
CA LEU A 241 5.70 18.97 -17.13
C LEU A 241 6.69 20.02 -16.61
N LEU A 242 7.61 19.65 -15.72
CA LEU A 242 8.64 20.56 -15.21
C LEU A 242 9.59 21.03 -16.32
N ALA A 243 9.90 20.16 -17.29
CA ALA A 243 10.69 20.54 -18.45
C ALA A 243 9.94 21.55 -19.34
N TYR A 244 8.64 21.35 -19.54
CA TYR A 244 7.77 22.31 -20.24
C TYR A 244 7.69 23.65 -19.50
N ARG A 245 7.51 23.66 -18.17
CA ARG A 245 7.53 24.89 -17.35
C ARG A 245 8.83 25.67 -17.51
N ALA A 246 9.97 24.97 -17.49
CA ALA A 246 11.28 25.59 -17.62
C ALA A 246 11.58 26.09 -19.04
N THR A 247 11.16 25.35 -20.07
CA THR A 247 11.37 25.72 -21.47
C THR A 247 10.20 25.20 -22.33
N PRO A 248 9.16 26.04 -22.55
CA PRO A 248 7.98 25.65 -23.31
C PRO A 248 8.34 25.19 -24.73
N HIS A 249 8.05 23.94 -25.04
CA HIS A 249 8.37 23.34 -26.34
C HIS A 249 7.36 22.22 -26.67
N SER A 250 6.93 22.14 -27.93
CA SER A 250 5.93 21.17 -28.40
C SER A 250 6.31 19.72 -28.11
N LEU A 251 7.59 19.39 -28.17
CA LEU A 251 8.12 18.06 -27.81
C LEU A 251 7.67 17.59 -26.40
N HIS A 252 7.65 18.48 -25.41
CA HIS A 252 7.21 18.11 -24.06
C HIS A 252 5.71 17.90 -24.02
N VAL A 253 4.95 18.74 -24.72
CA VAL A 253 3.49 18.60 -24.88
C VAL A 253 3.16 17.24 -25.51
N ASP A 254 3.82 16.87 -26.62
CA ASP A 254 3.60 15.61 -27.32
C ASP A 254 3.85 14.39 -26.42
N LYS A 255 4.86 14.45 -25.55
CA LYS A 255 5.16 13.37 -24.60
C LYS A 255 4.13 13.30 -23.47
N ILE A 256 3.73 14.44 -22.91
CA ILE A 256 2.70 14.52 -21.88
C ILE A 256 1.39 13.92 -22.41
N GLU A 257 0.96 14.34 -23.59
CA GLU A 257 -0.25 13.82 -24.25
C GLU A 257 -0.17 12.31 -24.49
N ARG A 258 0.97 11.80 -24.97
CA ARG A 258 1.17 10.34 -25.13
C ARG A 258 1.06 9.58 -23.82
N ILE A 259 1.57 10.13 -22.71
CA ILE A 259 1.46 9.50 -21.40
C ILE A 259 -0.01 9.46 -20.98
N ILE A 260 -0.73 10.58 -21.07
CA ILE A 260 -2.16 10.69 -20.75
C ILE A 260 -2.99 9.70 -21.57
N ASP A 261 -2.79 9.69 -22.89
CA ASP A 261 -3.53 8.81 -23.79
C ASP A 261 -3.24 7.33 -23.52
N SER A 262 -2.00 6.99 -23.15
CA SER A 262 -1.64 5.61 -22.81
C SER A 262 -2.37 5.10 -21.57
N LEU A 263 -2.64 5.94 -20.57
CA LEU A 263 -3.40 5.56 -19.38
C LEU A 263 -4.83 5.14 -19.78
N SER A 264 -5.46 5.88 -20.69
CA SER A 264 -6.78 5.54 -21.23
C SER A 264 -6.77 4.18 -21.95
N LEU A 265 -5.71 3.89 -22.71
CA LEU A 265 -5.57 2.59 -23.39
C LEU A 265 -5.50 1.40 -22.43
N TYR A 266 -5.06 1.62 -21.19
CA TYR A 266 -5.00 0.59 -20.15
C TYR A 266 -6.26 0.51 -19.27
N GLY A 267 -7.32 1.26 -19.59
CA GLY A 267 -8.55 1.33 -18.80
C GLY A 267 -8.40 2.14 -17.51
N LEU A 268 -7.53 3.17 -17.53
CA LEU A 268 -7.33 4.15 -16.46
C LEU A 268 -7.83 5.53 -16.91
N GLU A 269 -9.06 5.59 -17.41
CA GLU A 269 -9.66 6.80 -17.98
C GLU A 269 -9.76 7.95 -16.96
N GLU A 270 -10.11 7.65 -15.71
CA GLU A 270 -10.17 8.67 -14.66
C GLU A 270 -8.77 9.21 -14.32
N THR A 271 -7.76 8.34 -14.20
CA THR A 271 -6.37 8.78 -13.97
C THR A 271 -5.86 9.62 -15.14
N SER A 272 -6.18 9.24 -16.39
CA SER A 272 -5.91 10.04 -17.58
C SER A 272 -6.55 11.42 -17.50
N HIS A 273 -7.83 11.50 -17.12
CA HIS A 273 -8.53 12.77 -16.92
C HIS A 273 -7.85 13.65 -15.87
N GLN A 274 -7.41 13.07 -14.75
CA GLN A 274 -6.75 13.81 -13.68
C GLN A 274 -5.35 14.29 -14.06
N PHE A 275 -4.58 13.49 -14.81
CA PHE A 275 -3.29 13.95 -15.36
C PHE A 275 -3.51 15.13 -16.31
N ARG A 276 -4.53 15.07 -17.17
CA ARG A 276 -4.87 16.17 -18.08
C ARG A 276 -5.29 17.43 -17.33
N LYS A 277 -6.18 17.29 -16.33
CA LYS A 277 -6.60 18.39 -15.46
C LYS A 277 -5.39 19.03 -14.78
N PHE A 278 -4.55 18.23 -14.15
CA PHE A 278 -3.36 18.69 -13.45
C PHE A 278 -2.38 19.41 -14.39
N TYR A 279 -2.15 18.87 -15.57
CA TYR A 279 -1.32 19.52 -16.59
C TYR A 279 -1.87 20.90 -16.98
N GLU A 280 -3.17 20.99 -17.29
CA GLU A 280 -3.80 22.25 -17.70
C GLU A 280 -3.76 23.32 -16.59
N GLU A 281 -3.95 22.92 -15.34
CA GLU A 281 -3.90 23.81 -14.17
C GLU A 281 -2.47 24.26 -13.82
N ASN A 282 -1.45 23.46 -14.13
CA ASN A 282 -0.08 23.69 -13.64
C ASN A 282 0.97 23.92 -14.74
N LYS A 283 0.60 23.94 -16.04
CA LYS A 283 1.56 24.14 -17.14
C LYS A 283 2.24 25.52 -17.17
N SER A 284 1.68 26.49 -16.45
CA SER A 284 2.26 27.83 -16.26
C SER A 284 2.61 28.04 -14.79
N CYS A 285 3.68 28.78 -14.51
CA CYS A 285 3.92 29.36 -13.19
C CYS A 285 3.29 30.77 -13.22
N GLU A 286 2.20 30.97 -12.49
CA GLU A 286 1.74 32.33 -12.14
C GLU A 286 2.49 32.85 -10.92
#